data_AF-A0A960YMW5-F1
#
_entry.id   AF-A0A960YMW5-F1
#
_cell.length_a   1.000
_cell.length_b   1.000
_cell.length_c   1.000
_cell.angle_alpha   90.00
_cell.angle_beta   90.00
_cell.angle_gamma   90.00
#
_symmetry.space_group_name_H-M   'P 1'
#
loop_
_entity.id
_entity.type
_entity.pdbx_description
1 polymer ?
#
loop_
_entity_poly.entity_id
_entity_poly.type
_entity_poly.pdbx_seq_one_letter_code
_entity_poly.pdbx_strand_id
1 'polypeptide(L)'
;MSEWERDALKRMENRFSLSPEEESPFKHLELIHKQVIRGSHFLAYKGDQESEPICIYSEKNRFRGVLKMLLGSWAADLTLLLELLLKAEKQELDTYEEEELDTFGLRVNEDSYVVGYLTGGSSPIVATKDLLLQILQFYLDAMEALSSEGSLKQCRQTLYDIRQQVQIVGEGGRDGHHLEERTGTE
;
A
#
# COMPACT_ATOMS: atom_id res chain seq x y z
N MET A 1 -39.66 8.04 20.25
CA MET A 1 -38.33 7.79 20.84
C MET A 1 -38.34 8.21 22.29
N SER A 2 -38.21 7.24 23.17
CA SER A 2 -38.06 7.42 24.61
C SER A 2 -36.66 7.95 24.96
N GLU A 3 -36.50 8.57 26.14
CA GLU A 3 -35.19 9.02 26.64
C GLU A 3 -34.19 7.85 26.77
N TRP A 4 -34.67 6.68 27.18
CA TRP A 4 -33.86 5.47 27.27
C TRP A 4 -33.33 5.02 25.89
N GLU A 5 -34.14 5.11 24.83
CA GLU A 5 -33.69 4.78 23.47
C GLU A 5 -32.62 5.77 22.97
N ARG A 6 -32.77 7.07 23.28
CA ARG A 6 -31.76 8.08 22.91
C ARG A 6 -30.45 7.85 23.68
N ASP A 7 -30.54 7.53 24.96
CA ASP A 7 -29.37 7.25 25.79
C ASP A 7 -28.67 5.94 25.43
N ALA A 8 -29.43 4.93 24.99
CA ALA A 8 -28.89 3.68 24.47
C ALA A 8 -28.20 3.89 23.12
N LEU A 9 -28.78 4.70 22.23
CA LEU A 9 -28.17 5.13 20.97
C LEU A 9 -26.88 5.91 21.21
N LYS A 10 -26.89 6.89 22.12
CA LYS A 10 -25.69 7.69 22.47
C LYS A 10 -24.59 6.83 23.10
N ARG A 11 -24.97 5.84 23.93
CA ARG A 11 -24.04 4.87 24.51
C ARG A 11 -23.52 3.86 23.50
N MET A 12 -24.28 3.51 22.47
CA MET A 12 -23.82 2.72 21.33
C MET A 12 -22.87 3.54 20.46
N GLU A 13 -23.26 4.76 20.08
CA GLU A 13 -22.41 5.69 19.33
C GLU A 13 -21.08 5.93 20.05
N ASN A 14 -21.09 6.14 21.37
CA ASN A 14 -19.87 6.28 22.17
C ASN A 14 -19.05 4.98 22.34
N ARG A 15 -19.63 3.80 22.04
CA ARG A 15 -18.93 2.50 22.07
C ARG A 15 -18.36 2.12 20.70
N PHE A 16 -18.83 2.76 19.63
CA PHE A 16 -18.35 2.64 18.25
C PHE A 16 -17.56 3.87 17.77
N SER A 17 -17.58 4.97 18.53
CA SER A 17 -16.58 6.02 18.40
C SER A 17 -15.26 5.42 18.83
N LEU A 18 -14.39 5.24 17.82
CA LEU A 18 -12.97 5.00 17.94
C LEU A 18 -12.43 5.71 19.18
N SER A 19 -11.54 5.05 19.93
CA SER A 19 -10.89 5.70 21.06
C SER A 19 -10.30 7.04 20.60
N PRO A 20 -10.17 8.06 21.47
CA PRO A 20 -9.52 9.32 21.08
C PRO A 20 -8.10 9.14 20.50
N GLU A 21 -7.49 7.96 20.71
CA GLU A 21 -6.19 7.53 20.21
C GLU A 21 -6.25 6.83 18.83
N GLU A 22 -7.45 6.50 18.35
CA GLU A 22 -7.73 5.85 17.06
C GLU A 22 -8.23 6.82 15.98
N GLU A 23 -8.67 8.02 16.36
CA GLU A 23 -8.95 9.09 15.40
C GLU A 23 -7.65 9.53 14.70
N SER A 24 -7.72 9.73 13.38
CA SER A 24 -6.58 10.20 12.59
C SER A 24 -5.96 11.46 13.22
N PRO A 25 -4.62 11.52 13.40
CA PRO A 25 -3.96 12.72 13.91
C PRO A 25 -4.18 13.93 12.98
N PHE A 26 -4.53 13.67 11.73
CA PHE A 26 -4.78 14.66 10.68
C PHE A 26 -6.27 15.02 10.54
N LYS A 27 -7.14 14.66 11.49
CA LYS A 27 -8.59 14.95 11.41
C LYS A 27 -8.95 16.44 11.27
N HIS A 28 -8.00 17.32 11.58
CA HIS A 28 -8.15 18.76 11.45
C HIS A 28 -7.89 19.27 10.02
N LEU A 29 -7.30 18.43 9.15
CA LEU A 29 -7.03 18.71 7.76
C LEU A 29 -8.22 18.32 6.86
N GLU A 30 -8.24 18.86 5.64
CA GLU A 30 -9.24 18.52 4.62
C GLU A 30 -9.02 17.09 4.13
N LEU A 31 -10.02 16.21 4.32
CA LEU A 31 -9.99 14.85 3.78
C LEU A 31 -10.24 14.88 2.27
N ILE A 32 -9.27 14.42 1.49
CA ILE A 32 -9.31 14.43 0.02
C ILE A 32 -9.59 13.04 -0.58
N HIS A 33 -9.20 11.97 0.12
CA HIS A 33 -9.43 10.61 -0.36
C HIS A 33 -9.56 9.60 0.79
N LYS A 34 -10.40 8.58 0.59
CA LYS A 34 -10.63 7.50 1.56
C LYS A 34 -10.86 6.18 0.82
N GLN A 35 -10.21 5.13 1.30
CA GLN A 35 -10.37 3.77 0.78
C GLN A 35 -10.26 2.73 1.90
N VAL A 36 -10.88 1.57 1.71
CA VAL A 36 -10.67 0.40 2.58
C VAL A 36 -9.75 -0.59 1.88
N ILE A 37 -8.61 -0.90 2.49
CA ILE A 37 -7.62 -1.87 1.98
C ILE A 37 -7.45 -2.97 3.03
N ARG A 38 -7.78 -4.21 2.67
CA ARG A 38 -7.71 -5.40 3.56
C ARG A 38 -8.34 -5.15 4.94
N GLY A 39 -9.53 -4.53 4.94
CA GLY A 39 -10.31 -4.24 6.16
C GLY A 39 -9.65 -3.23 7.09
N SER A 40 -8.95 -2.24 6.55
CA SER A 40 -8.41 -1.08 7.27
C SER A 40 -8.76 0.17 6.49
N HIS A 41 -9.22 1.22 7.16
CA HIS A 41 -9.39 2.51 6.48
C HIS A 41 -8.02 3.15 6.23
N PHE A 42 -7.85 3.63 5.01
CA PHE A 42 -6.80 4.52 4.58
C PHE A 42 -7.44 5.87 4.28
N LEU A 43 -6.85 6.92 4.83
CA LEU A 43 -7.34 8.29 4.77
C LEU A 43 -6.21 9.18 4.29
N ALA A 44 -6.46 9.96 3.25
CA ALA A 44 -5.52 10.95 2.75
C ALA A 44 -6.13 12.34 2.92
N TYR A 45 -5.30 13.25 3.41
CA TYR A 45 -5.65 14.62 3.71
C TYR A 45 -4.76 15.54 2.89
N LYS A 46 -5.29 16.71 2.52
CA LYS A 46 -4.50 17.79 1.96
C LYS A 46 -3.60 18.35 3.06
N GLY A 47 -2.30 18.41 2.81
CA GLY A 47 -1.35 18.99 3.75
C GLY A 47 -1.38 20.51 3.73
N ASP A 48 -0.97 21.10 4.85
CA ASP A 48 -0.97 22.56 5.05
C ASP A 48 0.29 23.24 4.49
N GLN A 49 1.31 22.46 4.10
CA GLN A 49 2.59 22.95 3.62
C GLN A 49 2.83 22.52 2.18
N GLU A 50 3.43 23.38 1.37
CA GLU A 50 3.76 23.06 -0.03
C GLU A 50 4.82 21.94 -0.11
N SER A 51 5.71 21.84 0.88
CA SER A 51 6.69 20.76 1.01
C SER A 51 6.09 19.42 1.46
N GLU A 52 4.91 19.43 2.06
CA GLU A 52 4.19 18.24 2.51
C GLU A 52 2.75 18.32 2.00
N PRO A 53 2.53 18.17 0.68
CA PRO A 53 1.23 18.46 0.06
C PRO A 53 0.14 17.46 0.46
N ILE A 54 0.51 16.31 1.03
CA ILE A 54 -0.39 15.22 1.39
C ILE A 54 0.01 14.58 2.72
N CYS A 55 -0.99 14.28 3.56
CA CYS A 55 -0.81 13.46 4.76
C CYS A 55 -1.64 12.19 4.63
N ILE A 56 -1.05 11.02 4.89
CA ILE A 56 -1.75 9.72 4.80
C ILE A 56 -1.75 9.02 6.15
N TYR A 57 -2.91 8.47 6.51
CA TYR A 57 -3.14 7.72 7.73
C TYR A 57 -3.77 6.36 7.42
N SER A 58 -3.41 5.35 8.22
CA SER A 58 -4.11 4.07 8.28
C SER A 58 -4.40 3.73 9.74
N GLU A 59 -5.61 3.20 9.99
CA GLU A 59 -6.06 2.76 11.32
C GLU A 59 -5.16 1.66 11.88
N LYS A 60 -4.66 0.75 11.02
CA LYS A 60 -3.79 -0.34 11.47
C LYS A 60 -2.32 0.09 11.49
N ASN A 61 -1.70 0.01 12.67
CA ASN A 61 -0.28 0.32 12.90
C ASN A 61 0.68 -0.35 11.92
N ARG A 62 0.40 -1.60 11.52
CA ARG A 62 1.26 -2.36 10.58
C ARG A 62 1.46 -1.67 9.23
N PHE A 63 0.51 -0.84 8.79
CA PHE A 63 0.60 -0.12 7.52
C PHE A 63 1.33 1.22 7.65
N ARG A 64 1.45 1.77 8.87
CA ARG A 64 2.12 3.05 9.11
C ARG A 64 3.59 3.02 8.71
N GLY A 65 4.27 1.88 8.81
CA GLY A 65 5.66 1.74 8.34
C GLY A 65 5.78 1.88 6.82
N VAL A 66 4.89 1.23 6.05
CA VAL A 66 4.84 1.37 4.58
C VAL A 66 4.51 2.81 4.19
N LEU A 67 3.55 3.44 4.86
CA LEU A 67 3.19 4.84 4.61
C LEU A 67 4.34 5.81 4.89
N LYS A 68 5.14 5.56 5.94
CA LYS A 68 6.35 6.35 6.24
C LYS A 68 7.39 6.23 5.12
N MET A 69 7.63 5.03 4.60
CA MET A 69 8.55 4.83 3.47
C MET A 69 8.02 5.50 2.20
N LEU A 70 6.72 5.33 1.93
CA LEU A 70 6.06 5.93 0.79
C LEU A 70 6.20 7.46 0.80
N LEU A 71 5.81 8.12 1.89
CA LEU A 71 5.84 9.59 1.96
C LEU A 71 7.25 10.14 2.16
N GLY A 72 8.12 9.41 2.86
CA GLY A 72 9.46 9.89 3.22
C GLY A 72 10.55 9.61 2.19
N SER A 73 10.34 8.67 1.27
CA SER A 73 11.35 8.28 0.29
C SER A 73 10.77 8.01 -1.10
N TRP A 74 9.70 7.24 -1.22
CA TRP A 74 9.25 6.77 -2.52
C TRP A 74 8.50 7.84 -3.33
N ALA A 75 7.76 8.70 -2.66
CA ALA A 75 6.89 9.69 -3.29
C ALA A 75 7.65 10.66 -4.21
N ALA A 76 8.89 11.01 -3.85
CA ALA A 76 9.73 11.92 -4.63
C ALA A 76 10.13 11.33 -6.00
N ASP A 77 10.42 10.03 -6.02
CA ASP A 77 10.93 9.31 -7.19
C ASP A 77 10.00 8.15 -7.60
N LEU A 78 8.69 8.37 -7.45
CA LEU A 78 7.70 7.29 -7.60
C LEU A 78 7.71 6.65 -9.00
N THR A 79 7.96 7.44 -10.05
CA THR A 79 8.06 6.94 -11.42
C THR A 79 9.18 5.91 -11.55
N LEU A 80 10.38 6.25 -11.05
CA LEU A 80 11.55 5.36 -11.06
C LEU A 80 11.26 4.10 -10.25
N LEU A 81 10.69 4.25 -9.05
CA LEU A 81 10.34 3.09 -8.22
C LEU A 81 9.39 2.12 -8.97
N LEU A 82 8.33 2.64 -9.60
CA LEU A 82 7.39 1.81 -10.33
C LEU A 82 8.04 1.12 -11.54
N GLU A 83 8.94 1.80 -12.24
CA GLU A 83 9.69 1.21 -13.35
C GLU A 83 10.60 0.06 -12.88
N LEU A 84 11.31 0.25 -11.76
CA LEU A 84 12.13 -0.80 -11.15
C LEU A 84 11.28 -1.98 -10.70
N LEU A 85 10.14 -1.75 -10.06
CA LEU A 85 9.21 -2.81 -9.67
C LEU A 85 8.69 -3.58 -10.90
N LEU A 86 8.36 -2.89 -12.00
CA LEU A 86 7.92 -3.55 -13.23
C LEU A 86 9.03 -4.43 -13.82
N LYS A 87 10.26 -3.93 -13.88
CA LYS A 87 11.42 -4.73 -14.33
C LYS A 87 11.66 -5.93 -13.44
N ALA A 88 11.51 -5.77 -12.13
CA ALA A 88 11.63 -6.86 -11.16
C ALA A 88 10.61 -7.98 -11.45
N GLU A 89 9.35 -7.62 -11.66
CA GLU A 89 8.27 -8.57 -11.97
C GLU A 89 8.45 -9.26 -13.34
N LYS A 90 9.19 -8.64 -14.26
CA LYS A 90 9.58 -9.22 -15.54
C LYS A 90 10.89 -10.01 -15.49
N GLN A 91 11.58 -10.03 -14.35
CA GLN A 91 12.92 -10.61 -14.20
C GLN A 91 13.95 -9.96 -15.14
N GLU A 92 13.82 -8.64 -15.35
CA GLU A 92 14.64 -7.83 -16.27
C GLU A 92 15.58 -6.85 -15.53
N LEU A 93 15.67 -6.93 -14.19
CA LEU A 93 16.58 -6.08 -13.42
C LEU A 93 18.04 -6.43 -13.72
N ASP A 94 18.86 -5.40 -13.90
CA ASP A 94 20.31 -5.53 -13.81
C ASP A 94 20.82 -5.26 -12.38
N THR A 95 22.12 -5.52 -12.15
CA THR A 95 22.74 -5.37 -10.83
C THR A 95 22.67 -3.94 -10.29
N TYR A 96 22.76 -2.93 -11.15
CA TYR A 96 22.67 -1.53 -10.70
C TYR A 96 21.23 -1.21 -10.27
N GLU A 97 20.25 -1.70 -11.02
CA GLU A 97 18.84 -1.51 -10.70
C GLU A 97 18.40 -2.28 -9.43
N GLU A 98 19.03 -3.42 -9.13
CA GLU A 98 18.89 -4.10 -7.84
C GLU A 98 19.41 -3.24 -6.68
N GLU A 99 20.56 -2.57 -6.86
CA GLU A 99 21.13 -1.64 -5.85
C GLU A 99 20.23 -0.40 -5.64
N GLU A 100 19.60 0.10 -6.71
CA GLU A 100 18.64 1.20 -6.63
C GLU A 100 17.37 0.80 -5.86
N LEU A 101 16.82 -0.41 -6.11
CA LEU A 101 15.73 -0.97 -5.29
C LEU A 101 16.13 -1.15 -3.82
N ASP A 102 17.37 -1.58 -3.58
CA ASP A 102 17.94 -1.65 -2.24
C ASP A 102 17.95 -0.26 -1.57
N THR A 103 18.26 0.81 -2.30
CA THR A 103 18.21 2.19 -1.80
C THR A 103 16.79 2.64 -1.43
N PHE A 104 15.77 2.20 -2.16
CA PHE A 104 14.36 2.37 -1.76
C PHE A 104 13.94 1.50 -0.57
N GLY A 105 14.82 0.60 -0.11
CA GLY A 105 14.53 -0.37 0.94
C GLY A 105 13.49 -1.40 0.49
N LEU A 106 13.48 -1.77 -0.78
CA LEU A 106 12.51 -2.70 -1.38
C LEU A 106 13.20 -3.91 -2.00
N ARG A 107 12.70 -5.10 -1.64
CA ARG A 107 13.05 -6.36 -2.28
C ARG A 107 11.81 -7.02 -2.86
N VAL A 108 11.96 -7.60 -4.03
CA VAL A 108 10.90 -8.30 -4.74
C VAL A 108 11.13 -9.80 -4.60
N ASN A 109 10.19 -10.49 -3.99
CA ASN A 109 10.14 -11.95 -3.95
C ASN A 109 9.03 -12.46 -4.88
N GLU A 110 8.94 -13.77 -5.05
CA GLU A 110 7.92 -14.43 -5.88
C GLU A 110 6.48 -14.02 -5.50
N ASP A 111 6.14 -14.02 -4.21
CA ASP A 111 4.77 -13.76 -3.73
C ASP A 111 4.58 -12.42 -3.00
N SER A 112 5.67 -11.69 -2.75
CA SER A 112 5.65 -10.57 -1.82
C SER A 112 6.70 -9.52 -2.11
N TYR A 113 6.45 -8.31 -1.64
CA TYR A 113 7.46 -7.27 -1.47
C TYR A 113 7.92 -7.20 -0.02
N VAL A 114 9.23 -7.07 0.17
CA VAL A 114 9.84 -6.85 1.49
C VAL A 114 10.26 -5.39 1.59
N VAL A 115 9.70 -4.69 2.57
CA VAL A 115 9.86 -3.24 2.77
C VAL A 115 10.72 -2.97 4.02
N GLY A 116 11.69 -2.08 3.90
CA GLY A 116 12.42 -1.48 5.02
C GLY A 116 13.51 -2.34 5.67
N TYR A 117 14.01 -3.38 4.99
CA TYR A 117 15.02 -4.30 5.55
C TYR A 117 16.40 -3.68 5.81
N LEU A 118 16.70 -2.51 5.23
CA LEU A 118 17.96 -1.78 5.48
C LEU A 118 17.85 -0.72 6.59
N THR A 119 16.64 -0.43 7.08
CA THR A 119 16.45 0.56 8.15
C THR A 119 16.77 -0.07 9.50
N GLY A 120 17.99 0.15 9.99
CA GLY A 120 18.47 -0.38 11.27
C GLY A 120 17.49 -0.06 12.41
N GLY A 121 16.95 -1.11 13.05
CA GLY A 121 16.10 -0.98 14.25
C GLY A 121 14.61 -1.26 14.06
N SER A 122 14.13 -1.53 12.84
CA SER A 122 12.74 -1.99 12.62
C SER A 122 12.68 -3.30 11.83
N SER A 123 11.74 -4.18 12.19
CA SER A 123 11.54 -5.43 11.47
C SER A 123 10.99 -5.15 10.06
N PRO A 124 11.53 -5.81 9.02
CA PRO A 124 11.04 -5.61 7.65
C PRO A 124 9.56 -6.00 7.54
N ILE A 125 8.83 -5.24 6.73
CA ILE A 125 7.41 -5.48 6.48
C ILE A 125 7.30 -6.34 5.22
N VAL A 126 6.75 -7.53 5.37
CA VAL A 126 6.41 -8.40 4.24
C VAL A 126 4.97 -8.10 3.83
N ALA A 127 4.80 -7.56 2.61
CA ALA A 127 3.50 -7.27 2.03
C ALA A 127 3.27 -8.17 0.80
N THR A 128 2.11 -8.82 0.73
CA THR A 128 1.69 -9.50 -0.52
C THR A 128 1.71 -8.50 -1.67
N LYS A 129 2.05 -8.94 -2.90
CA LYS A 129 2.14 -8.03 -4.05
C LYS A 129 0.89 -7.15 -4.22
N ASP A 130 -0.29 -7.77 -4.21
CA ASP A 130 -1.58 -7.07 -4.30
C ASP A 130 -1.76 -5.97 -3.23
N LEU A 131 -1.34 -6.22 -1.99
CA LEU A 131 -1.47 -5.24 -0.90
C LEU A 131 -0.61 -4.00 -1.16
N LEU A 132 0.66 -4.16 -1.54
CA LEU A 132 1.53 -3.01 -1.81
C LEU A 132 0.98 -2.20 -3.00
N LEU A 133 0.57 -2.89 -4.07
CA LEU A 133 0.02 -2.26 -5.26
C LEU A 133 -1.30 -1.52 -4.96
N GLN A 134 -2.12 -1.99 -4.01
CA GLN A 134 -3.30 -1.25 -3.53
C GLN A 134 -2.92 0.01 -2.75
N ILE A 135 -1.86 -0.04 -1.94
CA ILE A 135 -1.38 1.14 -1.20
C ILE A 135 -0.81 2.19 -2.18
N LEU A 136 -0.05 1.77 -3.18
CA LEU A 136 0.47 2.66 -4.23
C LEU A 136 -0.67 3.24 -5.08
N GLN A 137 -1.69 2.44 -5.39
CA GLN A 137 -2.87 2.92 -6.09
C GLN A 137 -3.61 3.99 -5.29
N PHE A 138 -3.82 3.74 -3.99
CA PHE A 138 -4.44 4.71 -3.08
C PHE A 138 -3.68 6.03 -3.04
N TYR A 139 -2.35 5.99 -3.05
CA TYR A 139 -1.52 7.20 -3.10
C TYR A 139 -1.74 7.99 -4.39
N LEU A 140 -1.72 7.33 -5.54
CA LEU A 140 -1.95 7.97 -6.83
C LEU A 140 -3.36 8.60 -6.91
N ASP A 141 -4.37 7.89 -6.41
CA ASP A 141 -5.76 8.38 -6.34
C ASP A 141 -5.89 9.60 -5.42
N ALA A 142 -5.17 9.62 -4.31
CA ALA A 142 -5.14 10.77 -3.43
C ALA A 142 -4.40 11.97 -4.04
N MET A 143 -3.30 11.74 -4.76
CA MET A 143 -2.51 12.80 -5.40
C MET A 143 -3.23 13.44 -6.59
N GLU A 144 -4.13 12.72 -7.25
CA GLU A 144 -4.98 13.27 -8.32
C GLU A 144 -5.92 14.37 -7.78
N ALA A 145 -6.36 14.29 -6.53
CA ALA A 145 -7.15 15.35 -5.90
C ALA A 145 -6.33 16.64 -5.65
N LEU A 146 -5.00 16.58 -5.75
CA LEU A 146 -4.09 17.69 -5.45
C LEU A 146 -3.38 18.27 -6.68
N SER A 147 -3.30 17.52 -7.78
CA SER A 147 -2.50 17.86 -8.95
C SER A 147 -3.34 17.94 -10.23
N SER A 148 -2.87 18.68 -11.23
CA SER A 148 -3.50 18.71 -12.55
C SER A 148 -3.27 17.38 -13.31
N GLU A 149 -4.25 16.97 -14.13
CA GLU A 149 -4.44 15.64 -14.75
C GLU A 149 -3.28 15.05 -15.61
N GLY A 150 -2.07 15.61 -15.61
CA GLY A 150 -0.95 15.16 -16.45
C GLY A 150 0.16 14.37 -15.74
N SER A 151 0.49 14.71 -14.48
CA SER A 151 1.74 14.24 -13.86
C SER A 151 1.72 12.77 -13.45
N LEU A 152 0.54 12.21 -13.15
CA LEU A 152 0.41 10.86 -12.59
C LEU A 152 0.10 9.78 -13.63
N LYS A 153 -0.12 10.16 -14.90
CA LYS A 153 -0.57 9.23 -15.94
C LYS A 153 0.41 8.09 -16.18
N GLN A 154 1.71 8.40 -16.22
CA GLN A 154 2.76 7.40 -16.38
C GLN A 154 2.77 6.43 -15.19
N CYS A 155 2.76 6.94 -13.96
CA CYS A 155 2.72 6.10 -12.76
C CYS A 155 1.50 5.16 -12.74
N ARG A 156 0.32 5.66 -13.12
CA ARG A 156 -0.90 4.83 -13.21
C ARG A 156 -0.76 3.72 -14.24
N GLN A 157 -0.21 4.03 -15.41
CA GLN A 157 0.01 3.03 -16.45
C GLN A 157 1.03 1.98 -16.00
N THR A 158 2.17 2.39 -15.45
CA THR A 158 3.19 1.45 -14.95
C THR A 158 2.62 0.57 -13.85
N LEU A 159 1.84 1.14 -12.91
CA LEU A 159 1.20 0.36 -11.85
C LEU A 159 0.17 -0.65 -12.38
N TYR A 160 -0.55 -0.30 -13.45
CA TYR A 160 -1.43 -1.23 -14.16
C TYR A 160 -0.63 -2.38 -14.79
N ASP A 161 0.47 -2.07 -15.46
CA ASP A 161 1.33 -3.07 -16.12
C ASP A 161 1.94 -4.05 -15.09
N ILE A 162 2.35 -3.55 -13.91
CA ILE A 162 2.81 -4.38 -12.79
C ILE A 162 1.70 -5.35 -12.37
N ARG A 163 0.47 -4.87 -12.19
CA ARG A 163 -0.66 -5.74 -11.79
C ARG A 163 -0.93 -6.84 -12.80
N GLN A 164 -0.84 -6.54 -14.10
CA GLN A 164 -0.99 -7.56 -15.15
C GLN A 164 0.11 -8.61 -15.07
N GLN A 165 1.37 -8.19 -14.88
CA GLN A 165 2.49 -9.12 -14.75
C GLN A 165 2.34 -10.05 -13.54
N VAL A 166 1.95 -9.50 -12.38
CA VAL A 166 1.70 -10.30 -11.16
C VAL A 166 0.58 -11.32 -11.35
N GLN A 167 -0.46 -10.99 -12.11
CA GLN A 167 -1.56 -11.92 -12.42
C GLN A 167 -1.08 -13.08 -13.31
N ILE A 168 -0.29 -12.78 -14.35
CA ILE A 168 0.26 -13.80 -15.25
C ILE A 168 1.12 -14.81 -14.48
N VAL A 169 2.01 -14.33 -13.61
CA VAL A 169 2.88 -15.19 -12.78
C VAL A 169 2.05 -16.02 -11.79
N GLY A 170 1.03 -15.41 -11.16
CA GLY A 170 0.16 -16.08 -10.19
C GLY A 170 -0.76 -17.15 -10.78
N GLU A 171 -1.12 -17.06 -12.06
CA GLU A 171 -1.90 -18.08 -12.78
C GLU A 171 -1.00 -19.22 -13.26
N GLY A 172 0.22 -18.93 -13.73
CA GLY A 172 1.18 -19.95 -14.17
C GLY A 172 1.70 -20.88 -13.06
N GLY A 173 1.69 -20.44 -11.80
CA GLY A 173 2.15 -21.24 -10.65
C GLY A 173 1.10 -22.20 -10.06
N ARG A 174 -0.19 -22.05 -10.38
CA ARG A 174 -1.27 -22.88 -9.80
C ARG A 174 -1.47 -24.24 -10.49
N ASP A 175 -0.97 -24.42 -11.69
CA ASP A 175 -1.14 -25.65 -12.47
C ASP A 175 -0.02 -26.69 -12.23
N GLY A 176 0.99 -26.38 -11.40
CA GLY A 176 2.17 -27.23 -11.17
C GLY A 176 2.08 -28.22 -10.00
N HIS A 177 1.07 -28.14 -9.12
CA HIS A 177 0.98 -28.95 -7.90
C HIS A 177 -0.20 -29.93 -7.86
N HIS A 178 -0.54 -30.52 -9.01
CA HIS A 178 -1.50 -31.61 -9.03
C HIS A 178 -1.10 -32.72 -10.00
N LEU A 179 -0.08 -33.51 -9.63
CA LEU A 179 0.12 -34.89 -10.08
C LEU A 179 1.38 -35.47 -9.40
N GLU A 180 1.22 -36.04 -8.20
CA GLU A 180 1.98 -37.22 -7.75
C GLU A 180 1.28 -37.82 -6.52
N GLU A 181 0.02 -38.19 -6.69
CA GLU A 181 -0.57 -39.30 -5.93
C GLU A 181 -0.81 -40.45 -6.90
N ARG A 182 -0.45 -41.66 -6.46
CA ARG A 182 -0.51 -42.98 -7.13
C ARG A 182 0.75 -43.25 -7.96
N THR A 183 1.61 -44.17 -7.53
CA THR A 183 1.26 -45.58 -7.30
C THR A 183 2.07 -46.20 -6.15
N GLY A 184 1.36 -46.65 -5.12
CA GLY A 184 1.74 -47.87 -4.43
C GLY A 184 1.02 -49.04 -5.10
N THR A 185 1.77 -50.07 -5.49
CA THR A 185 1.33 -51.47 -5.54
C THR A 185 2.56 -52.35 -5.70
N GLU A 186 2.77 -53.15 -4.65
CA GLU A 186 3.31 -54.52 -4.60
C GLU A 186 4.74 -54.81 -5.11
#